data_AF-V9NJW3-F1
#
_entry.id   AF-V9NJW3-F1
#
_cell.length_a   1.000
_cell.length_b   1.000
_cell.length_c   1.000
_cell.angle_alpha   90.00
_cell.angle_beta   90.00
_cell.angle_gamma   90.00
#
_symmetry.space_group_name_H-M   'P 1'
#
loop_
_entity.id
_entity.type
_entity.pdbx_description
1 polymer ?
#
loop_
_entity_poly.entity_id
_entity_poly.type
_entity_poly.pdbx_seq_one_letter_code
_entity_poly.pdbx_strand_id
1 'polypeptide(L)'
;MRRRQVKRVCFYCYLHLGLDCHIFTFINTETGISLLLLCNFAACLPKTDAPHNHNTGKVRRAAVAEMLQMVTGMQKQVEGKRKEGLFPPKDVPELRLYTPEQIPNDCFETAFTCFIQELNVLRFEFALESYELPNMNRMNRNAKAFSKFNQKNCKICEAFQEKNATHFLMAFEILLQNKYRQT
;
A
#
# COMPACT_ATOMS: atom_id res chain seq x y z
N MET A 1 24.56 14.08 -13.12
CA MET A 1 24.02 12.70 -13.05
C MET A 1 22.51 12.74 -13.27
N ARG A 2 21.99 12.17 -14.37
CA ARG A 2 20.53 12.08 -14.63
C ARG A 2 19.91 11.04 -13.71
N ARG A 3 19.09 11.46 -12.73
CA ARG A 3 18.16 10.54 -12.05
C ARG A 3 17.15 10.07 -13.09
N ARG A 4 17.21 8.79 -13.45
CA ARG A 4 16.17 8.14 -14.26
C ARG A 4 14.91 8.11 -13.40
N GLN A 5 13.85 8.79 -13.84
CA GLN A 5 12.52 8.52 -13.32
C GLN A 5 12.21 7.07 -13.60
N VAL A 6 11.91 6.29 -12.56
CA VAL A 6 11.45 4.92 -12.72
C VAL A 6 10.00 5.01 -13.20
N LYS A 7 9.82 5.34 -14.49
CA LYS A 7 8.56 5.05 -15.17
C LYS A 7 8.42 3.54 -15.12
N ARG A 8 7.43 3.05 -14.35
CA ARG A 8 7.06 1.64 -14.13
C ARG A 8 7.62 0.75 -15.24
N VAL A 9 8.86 0.29 -15.05
CA VAL A 9 9.35 -0.85 -15.79
C VAL A 9 8.53 -1.98 -15.21
N CYS A 10 7.72 -2.63 -16.05
CA CYS A 10 6.88 -3.73 -15.62
C CYS A 10 7.77 -4.77 -14.93
N PHE A 11 7.73 -4.80 -13.59
CA PHE A 11 8.52 -5.72 -12.77
C PHE A 11 8.18 -7.16 -13.14
N TYR A 12 6.97 -7.40 -13.64
CA TYR A 12 6.51 -8.67 -14.19
C TYR A 12 7.31 -9.11 -15.42
N CYS A 13 7.65 -8.18 -16.34
CA CYS A 13 8.41 -8.50 -17.55
C CYS A 13 9.89 -8.74 -17.25
N TYR A 14 10.49 -8.01 -16.30
CA TYR A 14 11.86 -8.24 -15.85
C TYR A 14 12.00 -9.47 -14.95
N LEU A 15 10.98 -9.78 -14.13
CA LEU A 15 10.90 -11.08 -13.47
C LEU A 15 10.88 -12.17 -14.53
N HIS A 16 9.98 -12.12 -15.52
CA HIS A 16 9.86 -13.18 -16.52
C HIS A 16 11.18 -13.45 -17.28
N LEU A 17 11.87 -12.39 -17.73
CA LEU A 17 13.15 -12.50 -18.43
C LEU A 17 14.34 -12.92 -17.53
N GLY A 18 14.30 -12.61 -16.23
CA GLY A 18 15.31 -13.05 -15.26
C GLY A 18 15.06 -14.46 -14.69
N LEU A 19 13.80 -14.84 -14.59
CA LEU A 19 13.33 -16.16 -14.16
C LEU A 19 13.76 -17.24 -15.17
N ASP A 20 13.62 -17.01 -16.47
CA ASP A 20 13.82 -18.08 -17.46
C ASP A 20 15.28 -18.57 -17.60
N CYS A 21 16.30 -17.76 -17.26
CA CYS A 21 17.71 -18.18 -17.38
C CYS A 21 18.36 -18.61 -16.07
N HIS A 22 18.07 -17.93 -14.95
CA HIS A 22 18.77 -18.16 -13.68
C HIS A 22 18.01 -19.05 -12.70
N ILE A 23 16.68 -19.15 -12.82
CA ILE A 23 15.91 -20.00 -11.91
C ILE A 23 16.02 -21.48 -12.26
N PHE A 24 16.18 -21.87 -13.53
CA PHE A 24 16.46 -23.27 -13.84
C PHE A 24 17.80 -23.71 -13.25
N THR A 25 18.83 -22.86 -13.28
CA THR A 25 20.12 -23.17 -12.65
C THR A 25 20.03 -23.20 -11.12
N PHE A 26 19.26 -22.28 -10.53
CA PHE A 26 19.07 -22.22 -9.08
C PHE A 26 18.20 -23.37 -8.55
N ILE A 27 17.07 -23.68 -9.20
CA ILE A 27 16.19 -24.82 -8.90
C ILE A 27 16.92 -26.16 -9.13
N ASN A 28 17.97 -26.21 -9.95
CA ASN A 28 18.77 -27.44 -10.10
C ASN A 28 19.74 -27.70 -8.94
N THR A 29 19.73 -26.86 -7.90
CA THR A 29 20.47 -27.09 -6.66
C THR A 29 19.53 -27.51 -5.54
N GLU A 30 19.98 -28.39 -4.66
CA GLU A 30 19.24 -28.85 -3.48
C GLU A 30 18.74 -27.66 -2.63
N THR A 31 19.55 -26.60 -2.54
CA THR A 31 19.20 -25.35 -1.85
C THR A 31 18.06 -24.60 -2.56
N GLY A 32 18.06 -24.51 -3.88
CA GLY A 32 17.02 -23.82 -4.63
C GLY A 32 15.68 -24.56 -4.62
N ILE A 33 15.69 -25.89 -4.68
CA ILE A 33 14.48 -26.71 -4.48
C ILE A 33 13.94 -26.50 -3.06
N SER A 34 14.81 -26.52 -2.05
CA SER A 34 14.41 -26.31 -0.65
C SER A 34 13.76 -24.95 -0.42
N LEU A 35 14.32 -23.87 -1.00
CA LEU A 35 13.75 -22.53 -0.91
C LEU A 35 12.41 -22.42 -1.64
N LEU A 36 12.29 -23.03 -2.83
CA LEU A 36 11.04 -23.07 -3.58
C LEU A 36 9.96 -23.82 -2.80
N LEU A 37 10.29 -24.97 -2.21
CA LEU A 37 9.38 -25.75 -1.37
C LEU A 37 8.97 -24.96 -0.13
N LEU A 38 9.90 -24.31 0.58
CA LEU A 38 9.58 -23.48 1.75
C LEU A 38 8.65 -22.30 1.40
N CYS A 39 8.83 -21.66 0.25
CA CYS A 39 7.93 -20.63 -0.25
C CYS A 39 6.54 -21.20 -0.61
N ASN A 40 6.48 -22.40 -1.17
CA ASN A 40 5.21 -23.08 -1.46
C ASN A 40 4.49 -23.57 -0.20
N PHE A 41 5.21 -24.07 0.81
CA PHE A 41 4.64 -24.40 2.12
C PHE A 41 4.09 -23.15 2.82
N ALA A 42 4.76 -21.99 2.70
CA ALA A 42 4.24 -20.73 3.22
C ALA A 42 2.96 -20.24 2.49
N ALA A 43 2.77 -20.62 1.23
CA ALA A 43 1.58 -20.31 0.43
C ALA A 43 0.44 -21.32 0.62
N CYS A 44 0.76 -22.58 0.92
CA CYS A 44 -0.19 -23.70 1.08
C CYS A 44 -0.56 -24.02 2.54
N LEU A 45 0.03 -23.34 3.53
CA LEU A 45 -0.46 -23.41 4.90
C LEU A 45 -1.86 -22.78 4.93
N PRO A 46 -2.94 -23.54 5.23
CA PRO A 46 -4.21 -22.94 5.54
C PRO A 46 -3.96 -22.03 6.75
N LYS A 47 -4.09 -20.71 6.55
CA LYS A 47 -4.18 -19.80 7.69
C LYS A 47 -5.39 -20.27 8.46
N THR A 48 -5.16 -20.90 9.61
CA THR A 48 -6.20 -21.20 10.57
C THR A 48 -6.75 -19.86 11.04
N ASP A 49 -7.79 -19.38 10.36
CA ASP A 49 -8.62 -18.31 10.84
C ASP A 49 -9.29 -18.82 12.10
N ALA A 50 -8.66 -18.54 13.25
CA ALA A 50 -9.32 -18.69 14.53
C ALA A 50 -10.62 -17.85 14.46
N PRO A 51 -11.79 -18.42 14.79
CA PRO A 51 -13.04 -17.69 14.75
C PRO A 51 -13.03 -16.63 15.87
N HIS A 52 -12.52 -15.43 15.55
CA HIS A 52 -12.53 -14.31 16.48
C HIS A 52 -13.92 -13.66 16.45
N ASN A 53 -14.80 -14.10 17.33
CA ASN A 53 -16.13 -13.52 17.49
C ASN A 53 -16.33 -13.03 18.92
N HIS A 54 -16.04 -11.73 19.14
CA HIS A 54 -16.73 -10.78 20.05
C HIS A 54 -15.99 -9.42 20.14
N ASN A 55 -14.73 -9.32 19.69
CA ASN A 55 -13.89 -8.12 19.82
C ASN A 55 -13.46 -7.47 18.47
N THR A 56 -13.96 -7.96 17.34
CA THR A 56 -13.50 -7.53 15.99
C THR A 56 -13.81 -6.06 15.69
N GLY A 57 -14.93 -5.53 16.19
CA GLY A 57 -15.29 -4.11 16.05
C GLY A 57 -14.30 -3.18 16.77
N LYS A 58 -14.02 -3.44 18.06
CA LYS A 58 -13.04 -2.67 18.86
C LYS A 58 -11.65 -2.70 18.23
N VAL A 59 -11.20 -3.88 17.75
CA VAL A 59 -9.90 -4.02 17.08
C VAL A 59 -9.84 -3.22 15.78
N ARG A 60 -10.89 -3.28 14.94
CA ARG A 60 -10.96 -2.50 13.69
C ARG A 60 -10.99 -1.00 13.96
N ARG A 61 -11.75 -0.56 14.95
CA ARG A 61 -11.84 0.86 15.32
C ARG A 61 -10.51 1.42 15.81
N ALA A 62 -9.82 0.69 16.68
CA ALA A 62 -8.47 1.05 17.14
C ALA A 62 -7.47 1.10 15.98
N ALA A 63 -7.51 0.09 15.08
CA ALA A 63 -6.68 0.07 13.89
C ALA A 63 -6.92 1.30 12.99
N VAL A 64 -8.17 1.68 12.74
CA VAL A 64 -8.50 2.86 11.94
C VAL A 64 -8.03 4.15 12.61
N ALA A 65 -8.18 4.27 13.94
CA ALA A 65 -7.70 5.44 14.68
C ALA A 65 -6.17 5.62 14.54
N GLU A 66 -5.40 4.54 14.66
CA GLU A 66 -3.94 4.60 14.46
C GLU A 66 -3.57 4.96 13.02
N MET A 67 -4.25 4.37 12.03
CA MET A 67 -4.00 4.69 10.62
C MET A 67 -4.34 6.15 10.32
N LEU A 68 -5.41 6.68 10.90
CA LEU A 68 -5.79 8.08 10.76
C LEU A 68 -4.70 9.01 11.30
N GLN A 69 -4.16 8.74 12.50
CA GLN A 69 -3.05 9.50 13.05
C GLN A 69 -1.83 9.51 12.13
N MET A 70 -1.49 8.37 11.53
CA MET A 70 -0.38 8.28 10.58
C MET A 70 -0.64 9.13 9.33
N VAL A 71 -1.82 9.01 8.71
CA VAL A 71 -2.18 9.78 7.50
C VAL A 71 -2.17 11.28 7.79
N THR A 72 -2.73 11.73 8.91
CA THR A 72 -2.68 13.14 9.32
C THR A 72 -1.24 13.62 9.57
N GLY A 73 -0.38 12.78 10.14
CA GLY A 73 1.05 13.09 10.28
C GLY A 73 1.74 13.30 8.93
N MET A 74 1.46 12.43 7.96
CA MET A 74 1.97 12.53 6.59
C MET A 74 1.48 13.80 5.89
N GLN A 75 0.20 14.14 6.02
CA GLN A 75 -0.35 15.39 5.47
C GLN A 75 0.39 16.61 5.97
N LYS A 76 0.54 16.75 7.30
CA LYS A 76 1.24 17.89 7.92
C LYS A 76 2.68 18.01 7.42
N GLN A 77 3.38 16.88 7.27
CA GLN A 77 4.74 16.88 6.75
C GLN A 77 4.82 17.31 5.29
N VAL A 78 3.93 16.77 4.44
CA VAL A 78 3.87 17.13 3.01
C VAL A 78 3.51 18.62 2.84
N GLU A 79 2.54 19.11 3.60
CA GLU A 79 2.14 20.52 3.57
C GLU A 79 3.25 21.45 4.09
N GLY A 80 3.93 21.09 5.18
CA GLY A 80 5.06 21.84 5.71
C GLY A 80 6.18 21.96 4.68
N LYS A 81 6.63 20.83 4.12
CA LYS A 81 7.65 20.81 3.06
C LYS A 81 7.21 21.56 1.81
N ARG A 82 5.92 21.54 1.45
CA ARG A 82 5.40 22.29 0.29
C ARG A 82 5.46 23.80 0.54
N LYS A 83 5.09 24.28 1.73
CA LYS A 83 5.19 25.71 2.10
C LYS A 83 6.64 26.21 2.06
N GLU A 84 7.58 25.35 2.41
CA GLU A 84 9.03 25.62 2.35
C GLU A 84 9.61 25.48 0.93
N GLY A 85 8.81 25.08 -0.07
CA GLY A 85 9.29 24.83 -1.43
C GLY A 85 10.20 23.60 -1.56
N LEU A 86 10.15 22.69 -0.58
CA LEU A 86 10.90 21.43 -0.51
C LEU A 86 10.09 20.23 -1.02
N PHE A 87 8.82 20.41 -1.36
CA PHE A 87 7.95 19.35 -1.87
C PHE A 87 7.02 19.81 -3.02
N PRO A 88 7.10 19.19 -4.21
CA PRO A 88 8.19 18.29 -4.62
C PRO A 88 9.53 19.07 -4.69
N PRO A 89 10.69 18.42 -4.57
CA PRO A 89 11.98 19.06 -4.81
C PRO A 89 12.01 19.71 -6.21
N LYS A 90 12.69 20.85 -6.37
CA LYS A 90 12.67 21.69 -7.59
C LYS A 90 12.98 20.93 -8.90
N ASP A 91 13.78 19.87 -8.83
CA ASP A 91 14.20 19.07 -9.98
C ASP A 91 13.37 17.78 -10.18
N VAL A 92 12.32 17.59 -9.37
CA VAL A 92 11.46 16.41 -9.40
C VAL A 92 10.05 16.85 -9.77
N PRO A 93 9.44 16.28 -10.83
CA PRO A 93 8.06 16.62 -11.16
C PRO A 93 7.12 16.19 -10.04
N GLU A 94 5.96 16.83 -9.95
CA GLU A 94 4.94 16.46 -8.98
C GLU A 94 4.48 15.02 -9.22
N LEU A 95 4.64 14.18 -8.19
CA LEU A 95 4.15 12.81 -8.22
C LEU A 95 2.63 12.82 -8.25
N ARG A 96 2.08 12.02 -9.15
CA ARG A 96 0.65 11.79 -9.27
C ARG A 96 0.32 10.36 -8.83
N LEU A 97 -0.72 10.23 -8.03
CA LEU A 97 -1.12 9.00 -7.35
C LEU A 97 -2.57 8.69 -7.65
N TYR A 98 -2.89 7.43 -7.94
CA TYR A 98 -4.28 7.02 -8.10
C TYR A 98 -5.05 7.30 -6.82
N THR A 99 -6.09 8.14 -6.92
CA THR A 99 -6.83 8.62 -5.76
C THR A 99 -8.26 8.10 -5.80
N PRO A 100 -8.59 7.07 -5.00
CA PRO A 100 -9.95 6.61 -4.85
C PRO A 100 -10.87 7.69 -4.26
N GLU A 101 -11.84 8.15 -5.05
CA GLU A 101 -12.88 9.10 -4.64
C GLU A 101 -14.27 8.52 -4.95
N GLN A 102 -15.30 8.98 -4.23
CA GLN A 102 -16.70 8.56 -4.44
C GLN A 102 -16.86 7.02 -4.35
N ILE A 103 -16.32 6.45 -3.27
CA ILE A 103 -16.24 5.00 -3.08
C ILE A 103 -17.56 4.44 -2.57
N PRO A 104 -18.18 3.47 -3.27
CA PRO A 104 -19.32 2.72 -2.75
C PRO A 104 -18.98 2.01 -1.43
N ASN A 105 -19.95 1.87 -0.53
CA ASN A 105 -19.73 1.31 0.82
C ASN A 105 -19.16 -0.12 0.79
N ASP A 106 -19.51 -0.90 -0.22
CA ASP A 106 -19.06 -2.27 -0.47
C ASP A 106 -17.67 -2.35 -1.16
N CYS A 107 -17.09 -1.21 -1.55
CA CYS A 107 -15.78 -1.12 -2.18
C CYS A 107 -14.68 -0.58 -1.26
N PHE A 108 -14.94 -0.44 0.04
CA PHE A 108 -13.97 0.07 1.01
C PHE A 108 -12.64 -0.69 0.94
N GLU A 109 -12.67 -2.03 0.99
CA GLU A 109 -11.47 -2.87 1.02
C GLU A 109 -10.63 -2.70 -0.26
N THR A 110 -11.29 -2.55 -1.41
CA THR A 110 -10.61 -2.32 -2.70
C THR A 110 -9.98 -0.93 -2.75
N ALA A 111 -10.71 0.12 -2.37
CA ALA A 111 -10.19 1.48 -2.32
C ALA A 111 -9.05 1.62 -1.30
N PHE A 112 -9.21 1.03 -0.12
CA PHE A 112 -8.21 1.00 0.93
C PHE A 112 -6.91 0.33 0.46
N THR A 113 -7.02 -0.79 -0.25
CA THR A 113 -5.85 -1.48 -0.84
C THR A 113 -5.13 -0.58 -1.85
N CYS A 114 -5.86 0.14 -2.70
CA CYS A 114 -5.28 1.11 -3.64
C CYS A 114 -4.55 2.24 -2.90
N PHE A 115 -5.13 2.81 -1.84
CA PHE A 115 -4.43 3.81 -1.02
C PHE A 115 -3.13 3.27 -0.40
N ILE A 116 -3.10 2.04 0.11
CA ILE A 116 -1.88 1.45 0.66
C ILE A 116 -0.81 1.25 -0.43
N GLN A 117 -1.19 0.82 -1.64
CA GLN A 117 -0.26 0.65 -2.77
C GLN A 117 0.36 1.98 -3.20
N GLU A 118 -0.46 3.01 -3.40
CA GLU A 118 -0.01 4.33 -3.84
C GLU A 118 0.76 5.07 -2.74
N LEU A 119 0.44 4.83 -1.46
CA LEU A 119 1.22 5.37 -0.35
C LEU A 119 2.66 4.83 -0.34
N ASN A 120 2.86 3.56 -0.74
CA ASN A 120 4.21 3.01 -0.87
C ASN A 120 5.01 3.68 -1.99
N VAL A 121 4.36 4.12 -3.07
CA VAL A 121 4.99 4.93 -4.13
C VAL A 121 5.42 6.27 -3.56
N LEU A 122 4.52 6.98 -2.86
CA LEU A 122 4.82 8.26 -2.22
C LEU A 122 6.02 8.15 -1.26
N ARG A 123 6.07 7.08 -0.45
CA ARG A 123 7.19 6.81 0.45
C ARG A 123 8.50 6.64 -0.30
N PHE A 124 8.49 5.81 -1.34
CA PHE A 124 9.68 5.47 -2.09
C PHE A 124 10.29 6.70 -2.77
N GLU A 125 9.45 7.58 -3.32
CA GLU A 125 9.91 8.76 -4.07
C GLU A 125 10.39 9.91 -3.17
N PHE A 126 9.79 10.10 -1.97
CA PHE A 126 10.04 11.32 -1.16
C PHE A 126 10.54 11.08 0.27
N ALA A 127 10.79 9.83 0.69
CA ALA A 127 11.33 9.50 2.01
C ALA A 127 10.67 10.28 3.16
N LEU A 128 9.35 10.15 3.30
CA LEU A 128 8.58 10.80 4.36
C LEU A 128 8.94 10.18 5.72
N GLU A 129 9.56 10.95 6.62
CA GLU A 129 9.95 10.50 7.98
C GLU A 129 8.74 10.03 8.81
N SER A 130 7.57 10.62 8.59
CA SER A 130 6.31 10.18 9.22
C SER A 130 5.90 8.76 8.79
N TYR A 131 6.50 8.21 7.75
CA TYR A 131 6.28 6.88 7.21
C TYR A 131 7.58 6.06 7.14
N GLU A 132 8.37 6.12 8.22
CA GLU A 132 9.48 5.21 8.48
C GLU A 132 9.02 3.74 8.61
N LEU A 133 9.98 2.81 8.48
CA LEU A 133 9.76 1.36 8.49
C LEU A 133 8.85 0.85 9.63
N PRO A 134 8.96 1.36 10.89
CA PRO A 134 8.06 0.98 11.97
C PRO A 134 6.59 1.39 11.74
N ASN A 135 6.36 2.59 11.19
CA ASN A 135 5.02 3.10 10.90
C ASN A 135 4.39 2.35 9.71
N MET A 136 5.19 2.00 8.70
CA MET A 136 4.76 1.14 7.61
C MET A 136 4.38 -0.27 8.11
N ASN A 137 5.19 -0.87 8.97
CA ASN A 137 4.88 -2.18 9.57
C ASN A 137 3.58 -2.14 10.39
N ARG A 138 3.33 -1.04 11.12
CA ARG A 138 2.05 -0.85 11.82
C ARG A 138 0.88 -0.69 10.86
N MET A 139 1.01 0.16 9.84
CA MET A 139 -0.01 0.33 8.80
C MET A 139 -0.35 -1.00 8.12
N ASN A 140 0.66 -1.78 7.73
CA ASN A 140 0.46 -3.09 7.10
C ASN A 140 -0.17 -4.12 8.04
N ARG A 141 0.15 -4.09 9.34
CA ARG A 141 -0.54 -4.92 10.34
C ARG A 141 -2.01 -4.53 10.49
N ASN A 142 -2.29 -3.24 10.59
CA ASN A 142 -3.64 -2.71 10.73
C ASN A 142 -4.48 -2.98 9.47
N ALA A 143 -3.87 -2.92 8.28
CA ALA A 143 -4.50 -3.25 7.01
C ALA A 143 -5.03 -4.70 6.95
N LYS A 144 -4.36 -5.65 7.63
CA LYS A 144 -4.83 -7.04 7.70
C LYS A 144 -6.18 -7.18 8.42
N ALA A 145 -6.58 -6.23 9.27
CA ALA A 145 -7.90 -6.23 9.88
C ALA A 145 -9.05 -6.04 8.86
N PHE A 146 -8.70 -5.63 7.64
CA PHE A 146 -9.60 -5.34 6.52
C PHE A 146 -9.36 -6.23 5.30
N SER A 147 -8.49 -7.24 5.38
CA SER A 147 -8.26 -8.15 4.24
C SER A 147 -9.44 -9.11 4.08
N LYS A 148 -10.51 -8.68 3.40
CA LYS A 148 -11.54 -9.55 2.86
C LYS A 148 -11.49 -9.49 1.34
N PHE A 149 -11.18 -10.62 0.72
CA PHE A 149 -11.18 -10.78 -0.74
C PHE A 149 -12.59 -11.16 -1.20
N ASN A 150 -13.51 -10.19 -1.27
CA ASN A 150 -14.77 -10.40 -1.99
C ASN A 150 -15.00 -9.19 -2.90
N GLN A 151 -14.58 -9.32 -4.15
CA GLN A 151 -14.86 -8.35 -5.20
C GLN A 151 -16.04 -8.82 -6.04
N LYS A 152 -17.12 -8.04 -6.05
CA LYS A 152 -17.99 -7.95 -7.22
C LYS A 152 -18.15 -6.47 -7.55
N ASN A 153 -17.68 -6.07 -8.73
CA ASN A 153 -17.94 -4.78 -9.40
C ASN A 153 -17.24 -3.50 -8.86
N CYS A 154 -16.19 -3.60 -8.04
CA CYS A 154 -15.39 -2.42 -7.66
C CYS A 154 -14.37 -2.02 -8.74
N LYS A 155 -14.11 -0.71 -8.88
CA LYS A 155 -13.05 -0.20 -9.77
C LYS A 155 -11.67 -0.70 -9.31
N ILE A 156 -10.81 -1.03 -10.27
CA ILE A 156 -9.38 -1.27 -10.03
C ILE A 156 -8.64 0.05 -9.74
N CYS A 157 -7.46 -0.01 -9.13
CA CYS A 157 -6.71 1.17 -8.69
C CYS A 157 -6.40 2.14 -9.84
N GLU A 158 -5.93 1.60 -10.98
CA GLU A 158 -5.59 2.37 -12.19
C GLU A 158 -6.79 3.04 -12.88
N ALA A 159 -8.03 2.67 -12.51
CA ALA A 159 -9.24 3.31 -13.05
C ALA A 159 -9.61 4.62 -12.31
N PHE A 160 -8.93 4.94 -11.21
CA PHE A 160 -9.10 6.19 -10.49
C PHE A 160 -8.27 7.32 -11.10
N GLN A 161 -8.67 8.57 -10.85
CA GLN A 161 -7.91 9.72 -11.33
C GLN A 161 -6.61 9.87 -10.55
N GLU A 162 -5.54 10.24 -11.25
CA GLU A 162 -4.27 10.58 -10.61
C GLU A 162 -4.28 12.02 -10.07
N LYS A 163 -4.01 12.19 -8.78
CA LYS A 163 -3.94 13.50 -8.10
C LYS A 163 -2.59 13.69 -7.41
N ASN A 164 -2.30 14.91 -7.00
CA ASN A 164 -1.08 15.19 -6.24
C ASN A 164 -1.14 14.59 -4.83
N ALA A 165 0.03 14.50 -4.17
CA ALA A 165 0.16 13.91 -2.84
C ALA A 165 -0.76 14.56 -1.78
N THR A 166 -0.94 15.88 -1.82
CA THR A 166 -1.82 16.59 -0.87
C THR A 166 -3.26 16.11 -0.99
N HIS A 167 -3.78 16.09 -2.22
CA HIS A 167 -5.14 15.65 -2.49
C HIS A 167 -5.32 14.16 -2.22
N PHE A 168 -4.33 13.35 -2.57
CA PHE A 168 -4.31 11.92 -2.29
C PHE A 168 -4.42 11.62 -0.79
N LEU A 169 -3.59 12.27 0.04
CA LEU A 169 -3.61 12.08 1.49
C LEU A 169 -4.90 12.60 2.13
N MET A 170 -5.48 13.68 1.60
CA MET A 170 -6.79 14.18 2.04
C MET A 170 -7.92 13.17 1.76
N ALA A 171 -7.96 12.60 0.55
CA ALA A 171 -8.94 11.58 0.20
C ALA A 171 -8.77 10.32 1.06
N PHE A 172 -7.52 9.93 1.37
CA PHE A 172 -7.27 8.77 2.24
C PHE A 172 -7.79 9.00 3.66
N GLU A 173 -7.55 10.19 4.22
CA GLU A 173 -8.08 10.56 5.53
C GLU A 173 -9.61 10.48 5.55
N ILE A 174 -10.29 11.02 4.53
CA ILE A 174 -11.76 10.97 4.42
C ILE A 174 -12.26 9.53 4.41
N LEU A 175 -11.60 8.63 3.65
CA LEU A 175 -11.95 7.21 3.62
C LEU A 175 -11.85 6.59 5.03
N LEU A 176 -10.77 6.86 5.76
CA LEU A 176 -10.54 6.35 7.10
C LEU A 176 -11.53 6.92 8.11
N GLN A 177 -11.83 8.22 8.07
CA GLN A 177 -12.82 8.86 8.92
C GLN A 177 -14.22 8.26 8.71
N ASN A 178 -14.60 8.03 7.45
CA ASN A 178 -15.87 7.38 7.13
C ASN A 178 -15.92 5.96 7.70
N LYS A 179 -14.84 5.19 7.58
CA LYS A 179 -14.77 3.85 8.18
C LYS A 179 -14.83 3.89 9.71
N TYR A 180 -14.14 4.84 10.34
CA TYR A 180 -14.13 5.00 11.79
C TYR A 180 -15.53 5.23 12.36
N ARG A 181 -16.36 6.03 11.68
CA ARG A 181 -17.76 6.30 12.06
C ARG A 181 -18.65 5.05 11.93
N GLN A 182 -18.26 4.08 11.11
CA GLN A 182 -19.01 2.84 10.84
C GLN A 182 -18.54 1.65 11.71
N THR A 183 -17.43 1.79 12.45
CA THR A 183 -16.85 0.76 13.35
C THR A 183 -17.11 1.01 14.83
#